data_AF-A0A0G0K578-F1
#
_entry.id   AF-A0A0G0K578-F1
#
_cell.length_a   1.000
_cell.length_b   1.000
_cell.length_c   1.000
_cell.angle_alpha   90.00
_cell.angle_beta   90.00
_cell.angle_gamma   90.00
#
_symmetry.space_group_name_H-M   'P 1'
#
loop_
_entity.id
_entity.type
_entity.pdbx_description
1 polymer ?
#
loop_
_entity_poly.entity_id
_entity_poly.type
_entity_poly.pdbx_seq_one_letter_code
_entity_poly.pdbx_strand_id
1 'polypeptide(L)'
;MIDSFPKATSYLSSLDMAHSDGLDQLSKELLENPEHYERVSQSLRRRFVRGAETVFGIDRGGKRTRIKRVGENGKYRYFIEGSDGSWSEPDERIWIVSMFGLWQKSKGRI
;
A
#
# COMPACT_ATOMS: atom_id res chain seq x y z
N MET A 1 -7.24 14.06 -5.03
CA MET A 1 -6.61 12.73 -4.99
C MET A 1 -7.57 11.60 -5.37
N ILE A 2 -8.90 11.76 -5.18
CA ILE A 2 -9.92 10.81 -5.64
C ILE A 2 -9.72 10.44 -7.13
N ASP A 3 -9.29 11.38 -7.97
CA ASP A 3 -9.01 11.13 -9.40
C ASP A 3 -7.72 10.34 -9.69
N SER A 4 -6.87 10.06 -8.68
CA SER A 4 -5.58 9.38 -8.88
C SER A 4 -5.68 7.86 -8.83
N PHE A 5 -6.77 7.31 -8.28
CA PHE A 5 -6.96 5.86 -8.07
C PHE A 5 -8.41 5.45 -8.39
N PRO A 6 -8.83 5.49 -9.67
CA PRO A 6 -10.20 5.23 -10.06
C PRO A 6 -10.68 3.81 -9.74
N LYS A 7 -9.82 2.78 -9.88
CA LYS A 7 -10.22 1.39 -9.61
C LYS A 7 -10.44 1.16 -8.11
N ALA A 8 -9.52 1.63 -7.26
CA ALA A 8 -9.66 1.54 -5.82
C ALA A 8 -10.86 2.35 -5.31
N THR A 9 -11.07 3.55 -5.85
CA THR A 9 -12.25 4.37 -5.51
C THR A 9 -13.54 3.64 -5.84
N SER A 10 -13.67 3.08 -7.05
CA SER A 10 -14.85 2.32 -7.46
C SER A 10 -15.06 1.10 -6.57
N TYR A 11 -14.00 0.33 -6.32
CA TYR A 11 -14.06 -0.85 -5.46
C TYR A 11 -14.50 -0.50 -4.03
N LEU A 12 -13.83 0.45 -3.38
CA LEU A 12 -14.12 0.83 -2.00
C LEU A 12 -15.50 1.49 -1.83
N SER A 13 -16.01 2.17 -2.86
CA SER A 13 -17.36 2.75 -2.83
C SER A 13 -18.46 1.69 -2.87
N SER A 14 -18.14 0.46 -3.28
CA SER A 14 -19.09 -0.66 -3.32
C SER A 14 -19.13 -1.47 -2.02
N LEU A 15 -18.19 -1.24 -1.09
CA LEU A 15 -18.08 -1.99 0.14
C LEU A 15 -18.89 -1.37 1.28
N ASP A 16 -19.40 -2.23 2.16
CA ASP A 16 -19.77 -1.84 3.51
C ASP A 16 -18.51 -1.68 4.37
N MET A 17 -18.08 -0.43 4.55
CA MET A 17 -16.87 -0.09 5.29
C MET A 17 -16.92 -0.45 6.77
N ALA A 18 -18.11 -0.63 7.35
CA ALA A 18 -18.24 -1.04 8.76
C ALA A 18 -17.80 -2.48 9.00
N HIS A 19 -17.88 -3.33 7.96
CA HIS A 19 -17.55 -4.75 8.02
C HIS A 19 -16.36 -5.14 7.13
N SER A 20 -15.72 -4.16 6.49
CA SER A 20 -14.55 -4.41 5.63
C SER A 20 -13.27 -4.65 6.43
N ASP A 21 -12.26 -5.21 5.78
CA ASP A 21 -10.99 -5.50 6.42
C ASP A 21 -10.15 -4.24 6.66
N GLY A 22 -9.10 -4.37 7.48
CA GLY A 22 -8.25 -3.24 7.85
C GLY A 22 -7.47 -2.61 6.68
N LEU A 23 -7.21 -3.37 5.61
CA LEU A 23 -6.57 -2.84 4.40
C LEU A 23 -7.55 -1.96 3.63
N ASP A 24 -8.81 -2.38 3.51
CA ASP A 24 -9.86 -1.60 2.86
C ASP A 24 -10.15 -0.31 3.63
N GLN A 25 -10.30 -0.41 4.96
CA GLN A 25 -10.51 0.75 5.84
C GLN A 25 -9.38 1.77 5.72
N LEU A 26 -8.12 1.33 5.81
CA LEU A 26 -6.99 2.25 5.66
C LEU A 26 -6.91 2.81 4.24
N SER A 27 -7.18 2.01 3.21
CA SER A 27 -7.17 2.49 1.83
C SER A 27 -8.20 3.60 1.62
N LYS A 28 -9.40 3.44 2.17
CA LYS A 28 -10.44 4.48 2.15
C LYS A 28 -9.99 5.75 2.85
N GLU A 29 -9.41 5.61 4.05
CA GLU A 29 -8.84 6.74 4.80
C GLU A 29 -7.78 7.49 3.99
N LEU A 30 -6.86 6.77 3.35
CA LEU A 30 -5.79 7.37 2.54
C LEU A 30 -6.33 8.05 1.27
N LEU A 31 -7.39 7.53 0.65
CA LEU A 31 -8.04 8.19 -0.50
C LEU A 31 -8.71 9.50 -0.11
N GLU A 32 -9.28 9.55 1.09
CA GLU A 32 -10.01 10.71 1.62
C GLU A 32 -9.09 11.74 2.28
N ASN A 33 -7.89 11.32 2.70
CA ASN A 33 -6.90 12.18 3.35
C ASN A 33 -5.57 12.21 2.55
N PRO A 34 -5.42 13.17 1.61
CA PRO A 34 -4.22 13.35 0.81
C PRO A 34 -2.92 13.52 1.59
N GLU A 35 -2.96 14.25 2.70
CA GLU A 35 -1.79 14.49 3.54
C GLU A 35 -1.33 13.20 4.23
N HIS A 36 -2.29 12.39 4.69
CA HIS A 36 -2.00 11.09 5.26
C HIS A 36 -1.37 10.16 4.20
N TYR A 37 -1.97 10.08 3.01
CA TYR A 37 -1.39 9.30 1.91
C TYR A 37 0.05 9.70 1.61
N GLU A 38 0.33 10.99 1.45
CA GLU A 38 1.69 11.47 1.16
C GLU A 38 2.67 11.13 2.28
N ARG A 39 2.27 11.26 3.55
CA ARG A 39 3.11 10.89 4.69
C ARG A 39 3.52 9.41 4.65
N VAL A 40 2.58 8.51 4.39
CA VAL A 40 2.85 7.06 4.30
C VAL A 40 3.67 6.73 3.04
N SER A 41 3.32 7.33 1.89
CA SER A 41 4.02 7.17 0.61
C SER A 41 5.50 7.61 0.70
N GLN A 42 5.78 8.76 1.33
CA GLN A 42 7.14 9.23 1.54
C GLN A 42 7.89 8.36 2.56
N SER A 43 7.20 7.89 3.62
CA SER A 43 7.79 6.94 4.57
C SER A 43 8.23 5.66 3.88
N LEU A 44 7.39 5.09 3.02
CA LEU A 44 7.70 3.93 2.19
C LEU A 44 8.90 4.20 1.28
N ARG A 45 8.85 5.31 0.52
CA ARG A 45 9.93 5.71 -0.40
C ARG A 45 11.27 5.81 0.32
N ARG A 46 11.29 6.43 1.51
CA ARG A 46 12.51 6.61 2.31
C ARG A 46 13.16 5.28 2.72
N ARG A 47 12.39 4.20 2.88
CA ARG A 47 12.96 2.87 3.17
C ARG A 47 13.85 2.41 2.02
N PHE A 48 13.34 2.47 0.81
CA PHE A 48 14.09 2.06 -0.39
C PHE A 48 15.24 3.01 -0.72
N VAL A 49 15.06 4.32 -0.54
CA VAL A 49 16.16 5.31 -0.72
C VAL A 49 17.32 5.04 0.25
N ARG A 50 17.03 4.49 1.43
CA ARG A 50 18.05 4.10 2.42
C ARG A 50 18.63 2.70 2.18
N GLY A 51 18.38 2.09 1.03
CA GLY A 51 18.97 0.80 0.64
C GLY A 51 18.20 -0.44 1.09
N ALA A 52 16.97 -0.32 1.57
CA ALA A 52 16.15 -1.51 1.82
C ALA A 52 15.81 -2.20 0.49
N GLU A 53 16.13 -3.49 0.35
CA GLU A 53 15.73 -4.30 -0.81
C GLU A 53 14.24 -4.63 -0.77
N THR A 54 13.75 -4.96 0.41
CA THR A 54 12.35 -5.23 0.69
C THR A 54 11.91 -4.53 1.97
N VAL A 55 10.61 -4.26 2.06
CA VAL A 55 9.95 -3.82 3.30
C VAL A 55 8.75 -4.70 3.56
N PHE A 56 8.26 -4.74 4.80
CA PHE A 56 7.06 -5.49 5.13
C PHE A 56 5.80 -4.66 4.87
N GLY A 57 4.75 -5.36 4.45
CA GLY A 57 3.37 -4.89 4.42
C GLY A 57 2.45 -5.89 5.11
N ILE A 58 1.19 -5.51 5.31
CA ILE A 58 0.11 -6.41 5.70
C ILE A 58 -0.87 -6.50 4.53
N ASP A 59 -1.13 -7.71 4.05
CA ASP A 59 -2.03 -7.98 2.94
C ASP A 59 -3.50 -8.08 3.38
N ARG A 60 -4.36 -8.40 2.41
CA ARG A 60 -5.75 -8.74 2.66
C ARG A 60 -5.84 -10.06 3.44
N GLY A 61 -6.50 -10.02 4.59
CA GLY A 61 -6.53 -11.15 5.55
C GLY A 61 -5.49 -11.04 6.67
N GLY A 62 -4.74 -9.93 6.73
CA GLY A 62 -3.89 -9.61 7.86
C GLY A 62 -2.54 -10.33 7.88
N LYS A 63 -2.13 -10.98 6.78
CA LYS A 63 -0.86 -11.70 6.71
C LYS A 63 0.26 -10.73 6.37
N ARG A 64 1.44 -11.01 6.89
CA ARG A 64 2.64 -10.25 6.56
C ARG A 64 3.12 -10.64 5.17
N THR A 65 3.28 -9.65 4.28
CA THR A 65 3.87 -9.80 2.95
C THR A 65 5.13 -8.93 2.82
N ARG A 66 5.91 -9.14 1.76
CA ARG A 66 7.04 -8.29 1.38
C ARG A 66 6.68 -7.40 0.20
N ILE A 67 7.19 -6.19 0.23
CA ILE A 67 7.08 -5.19 -0.82
C ILE A 67 8.51 -4.90 -1.30
N LYS A 68 8.74 -4.93 -2.61
CA LYS A 68 9.98 -4.44 -3.23
C LYS A 68 9.71 -3.27 -4.15
N ARG A 69 10.76 -2.53 -4.48
CA ARG A 69 10.74 -1.42 -5.44
C ARG A 69 11.83 -1.63 -6.47
N VAL A 70 11.48 -1.56 -7.75
CA VAL A 70 12.42 -1.72 -8.87
C VAL A 70 12.44 -0.42 -9.67
N GLY A 71 13.64 0.05 -10.01
CA GLY A 71 13.84 1.18 -10.91
C GLY A 71 14.10 0.69 -12.33
N GLU A 72 13.20 0.98 -13.27
CA GLU A 72 13.34 0.65 -14.68
C GLU A 72 13.09 1.92 -15.51
N ASN A 73 14.02 2.27 -16.41
CA ASN A 73 13.90 3.41 -17.34
C ASN A 73 13.53 4.74 -16.65
N GLY A 74 14.15 5.00 -15.49
CA GLY A 74 13.89 6.22 -14.69
C GLY A 74 12.54 6.23 -13.94
N LYS A 75 11.74 5.17 -14.07
CA LYS A 75 10.49 4.98 -13.33
C LYS A 75 10.69 3.96 -12.22
N TYR A 76 9.95 4.13 -11.13
CA TYR A 76 9.96 3.17 -10.03
C TYR A 76 8.62 2.47 -9.92
N ARG A 77 8.68 1.14 -9.97
CA ARG A 77 7.54 0.23 -9.81
C ARG A 77 7.63 -0.49 -8.48
N TYR A 78 6.49 -0.85 -7.92
CA TYR A 78 6.41 -1.55 -6.64
C TYR A 78 5.77 -2.91 -6.86
N PHE A 79 6.28 -3.92 -6.16
CA PHE A 79 5.78 -5.28 -6.28
C PHE A 79 5.51 -5.87 -4.91
N ILE A 80 4.52 -6.75 -4.83
CA ILE A 80 4.13 -7.50 -3.65
C ILE A 80 4.53 -8.95 -3.86
N GLU A 81 5.03 -9.59 -2.80
CA GLU A 81 5.29 -11.03 -2.81
C GLU A 81 3.99 -11.82 -2.57
N GLY A 82 3.69 -12.72 -3.51
CA GLY A 82 2.63 -13.71 -3.39
C GLY A 82 3.03 -14.87 -2.48
N SER A 83 2.05 -15.66 -2.04
CA SER A 83 2.29 -16.81 -1.16
C SER A 83 3.17 -17.91 -1.78
N ASP A 84 3.28 -17.92 -3.10
CA ASP A 84 4.12 -18.81 -3.90
C ASP A 84 5.54 -18.24 -4.13
N GLY A 85 5.86 -17.06 -3.58
CA GLY A 85 7.14 -16.36 -3.80
C GLY A 85 7.19 -15.57 -5.12
N SER A 86 6.10 -15.56 -5.90
CA SER A 86 5.99 -14.73 -7.10
C SER A 86 5.91 -13.25 -6.73
N TRP A 87 6.25 -12.37 -7.67
CA TRP A 87 6.16 -10.93 -7.48
C TRP A 87 5.17 -10.33 -8.47
N SER A 88 4.16 -9.62 -7.98
CA SER A 88 3.16 -8.95 -8.79
C SER A 88 3.14 -7.45 -8.53
N GLU A 89 2.99 -6.65 -9.59
CA GLU A 89 2.69 -5.23 -9.45
C GLU A 89 1.18 -5.07 -9.32
N PRO A 90 0.68 -4.38 -8.28
CA PRO A 90 -0.74 -4.10 -8.18
C PRO A 90 -1.15 -3.02 -9.17
N ASP A 91 -2.41 -3.10 -9.62
CA ASP A 91 -3.03 -2.16 -10.55
C ASP A 91 -2.85 -0.68 -10.17
N GLU A 92 -2.90 -0.39 -8.86
CA GLU A 92 -2.82 0.97 -8.33
C GLU A 92 -1.92 1.02 -7.10
N ARG A 93 -1.09 2.08 -7.04
CA ARG A 93 -0.10 2.25 -5.97
C ARG A 93 -0.70 2.38 -4.58
N ILE A 94 -1.97 2.80 -4.47
CA ILE A 94 -2.67 2.92 -3.19
C ILE A 94 -2.59 1.62 -2.39
N TRP A 95 -2.69 0.45 -3.04
CA TRP A 95 -2.61 -0.85 -2.37
C TRP A 95 -1.27 -1.07 -1.66
N ILE A 96 -0.15 -0.72 -2.32
CA ILE A 96 1.19 -0.80 -1.73
C ILE A 96 1.29 0.11 -0.50
N VAL A 97 0.81 1.34 -0.65
CA VAL A 97 0.90 2.36 0.40
C VAL A 97 0.05 1.94 1.60
N SER A 98 -1.17 1.43 1.37
CA SER A 98 -2.04 0.89 2.41
C SER A 98 -1.44 -0.33 3.10
N MET A 99 -0.89 -1.31 2.37
CA MET A 99 -0.26 -2.49 2.98
C MET A 99 0.90 -2.09 3.89
N PHE A 100 1.73 -1.14 3.45
CA PHE A 100 2.82 -0.61 4.26
C PHE A 100 2.32 0.20 5.45
N GLY A 101 1.34 1.08 5.26
CA GLY A 101 0.72 1.87 6.33
C GLY A 101 0.11 0.99 7.41
N LEU A 102 -0.60 -0.07 7.01
CA LEU A 102 -1.19 -1.02 7.95
C LEU A 102 -0.11 -1.75 8.77
N TRP A 103 0.99 -2.13 8.12
CA TRP A 103 2.15 -2.66 8.82
C TRP A 103 2.74 -1.65 9.80
N GLN A 104 2.90 -0.38 9.42
CA GLN A 104 3.42 0.64 10.35
C GLN A 104 2.48 0.86 11.55
N LYS A 105 1.15 0.86 11.32
CA LYS A 105 0.11 0.96 12.37
C LYS A 105 0.21 -0.21 13.35
N SER A 106 0.40 -1.44 12.84
CA SER A 106 0.63 -2.64 13.68
C SER A 106 1.89 -2.55 14.57
N LYS A 107 2.81 -1.64 14.25
CA LYS A 107 4.04 -1.39 15.01
C LYS A 107 3.97 -0.15 15.91
N GLY A 108 2.82 0.53 15.98
CA GLY A 108 2.65 1.79 16.71
C GLY A 108 3.50 2.93 16.15
N ARG A 109 3.75 2.94 14.83
CA ARG A 109 4.66 3.91 14.17
C ARG A 109 3.95 5.03 13.41
N ILE A 110 2.62 5.05 13.43
CA ILE A 110 1.73 6.09 12.90
C ILE A 110 0.38 6.01 13.61
#